data_AF-A0A258BL46-F1
#
_entry.id   AF-A0A258BL46-F1
#
_cell.length_a   1.000
_cell.length_b   1.000
_cell.length_c   1.000
_cell.angle_alpha   90.00
_cell.angle_beta   90.00
_cell.angle_gamma   90.00
#
_symmetry.space_group_name_H-M   'P 1'
#
loop_
_entity.id
_entity.type
_entity.pdbx_description
1 polymer ?
#
loop_
_entity_poly.entity_id
_entity_poly.type
_entity_poly.pdbx_seq_one_letter_code
_entity_poly.pdbx_strand_id
1 'polypeptide(L)'
;MFDESPPPPSQANATSGSAYRVLARKYRPQTFSELIGQDAMVQTLGNAIRRGRLAHAFLMTGVRGVGKTSTARLIAKALNCVGPDGQGGPTIDP
;
A
#
# COMPACT_ATOMS: atom_id res chain seq x y z
N MET A 1 -29.25 -27.64 35.60
CA MET A 1 -29.66 -26.97 34.36
C MET A 1 -28.99 -25.60 34.40
N PHE A 2 -27.72 -25.56 34.00
CA PHE A 2 -26.83 -24.41 34.17
C PHE A 2 -27.04 -23.45 33.01
N ASP A 3 -27.78 -22.38 33.24
CA ASP A 3 -27.92 -21.26 32.33
C ASP A 3 -26.75 -20.30 32.58
N GLU A 4 -25.62 -20.53 31.92
CA GLU A 4 -24.52 -19.57 31.87
C GLU A 4 -24.55 -18.90 30.49
N SER A 5 -25.28 -17.79 30.40
CA SER A 5 -25.29 -16.93 29.23
C SER A 5 -23.86 -16.41 28.96
N PRO A 6 -23.34 -16.48 27.71
CA PRO A 6 -22.00 -16.02 27.40
C PRO A 6 -21.86 -14.50 27.59
N PRO A 7 -20.72 -14.00 28.11
CA PRO A 7 -20.52 -12.58 28.31
C PRO A 7 -20.53 -11.83 26.95
N PRO A 8 -21.09 -10.60 26.90
CA PRO A 8 -21.12 -9.81 25.67
C PRO A 8 -19.70 -9.51 25.17
N PRO A 9 -19.48 -9.39 23.85
CA PRO A 9 -18.17 -9.05 23.29
C PRO A 9 -17.71 -7.70 23.84
N SER A 10 -16.62 -7.75 24.61
CA SER A 10 -15.93 -6.58 25.15
C SER A 10 -15.56 -5.62 24.02
N GLN A 11 -16.21 -4.45 24.02
CA GLN A 11 -15.88 -3.35 23.13
C GLN A 11 -14.47 -2.87 23.46
N ALA A 12 -13.49 -3.24 22.63
CA ALA A 12 -12.11 -2.82 22.77
C ALA A 12 -11.99 -1.32 22.50
N ASN A 13 -12.02 -0.55 23.59
CA ASN A 13 -11.68 0.86 23.77
C ASN A 13 -10.98 1.56 22.59
N ALA A 14 -11.68 2.55 22.04
CA ALA A 14 -11.08 3.66 21.33
C ALA A 14 -10.27 4.51 22.34
N THR A 15 -8.97 4.28 22.44
CA THR A 15 -8.06 5.14 23.20
C THR A 15 -7.24 6.00 22.23
N SER A 16 -7.58 7.28 22.17
CA SER A 16 -6.79 8.37 21.63
C SER A 16 -5.55 8.62 22.49
N GLY A 17 -4.50 7.85 22.25
CA GLY A 17 -3.15 8.06 22.78
C GLY A 17 -2.19 7.53 21.75
N SER A 18 -1.16 8.32 21.37
CA SER A 18 -0.21 8.02 20.28
C SER A 18 0.19 6.54 20.26
N ALA A 19 -0.51 5.76 19.43
CA ALA A 19 -0.38 4.31 19.39
C ALA A 19 1.07 3.96 19.06
N TYR A 20 1.65 3.01 19.81
CA TYR A 20 2.99 2.49 19.57
C TYR A 20 3.18 2.17 18.08
N ARG A 21 3.89 3.06 17.36
CA ARG A 21 4.03 2.99 15.91
C ARG A 21 5.35 2.33 15.58
N VAL A 22 5.27 1.03 15.28
CA VAL A 22 6.39 0.23 14.78
C VAL A 22 7.09 0.98 13.63
N LEU A 23 8.42 1.09 13.66
CA LEU A 23 9.20 1.87 12.69
C LEU A 23 8.90 1.47 11.23
N ALA A 24 8.66 0.17 10.98
CA ALA A 24 8.25 -0.34 9.67
C ALA A 24 6.92 0.25 9.15
N ARG A 25 6.06 0.76 10.04
CA ARG A 25 4.83 1.51 9.69
C ARG A 25 5.05 3.01 9.62
N LYS A 26 6.10 3.54 10.27
CA LYS A 26 6.46 4.96 10.21
C LYS A 26 7.15 5.30 8.89
N TYR A 27 8.08 4.47 8.44
CA TYR A 27 8.89 4.68 7.23
C TYR A 27 8.38 3.94 5.99
N ARG A 28 7.11 3.50 5.99
CA ARG A 28 6.58 2.81 4.81
C ARG A 28 6.40 3.84 3.70
N PRO A 29 7.08 3.68 2.55
CA PRO A 29 7.03 4.67 1.50
C PRO A 29 5.60 4.84 0.99
N GLN A 30 5.20 6.08 0.80
CA GLN A 30 3.86 6.49 0.34
C GLN A 30 3.85 6.85 -1.14
N THR A 31 5.01 7.20 -1.69
CA THR A 31 5.22 7.58 -3.09
C THR A 31 6.36 6.78 -3.71
N PHE A 32 6.43 6.77 -5.04
CA PHE A 32 7.54 6.11 -5.74
C PHE A 32 8.86 6.86 -5.61
N SER A 33 8.83 8.17 -5.35
CA SER A 33 10.01 9.00 -5.11
C SER A 33 10.75 8.66 -3.81
N GLU A 34 10.06 8.03 -2.86
CA GLU A 34 10.64 7.52 -1.61
C GLU A 34 11.28 6.12 -1.78
N LEU A 35 11.16 5.52 -2.96
CA LEU A 35 11.67 4.19 -3.25
C LEU A 35 13.12 4.26 -3.74
N ILE A 36 14.06 3.92 -2.87
CA ILE A 36 15.50 4.01 -3.19
C ILE A 36 15.94 2.84 -4.07
N GLY A 37 16.60 3.13 -5.20
CA GLY A 37 17.28 2.14 -6.04
C GLY A 37 16.36 1.33 -6.96
N GLN A 38 15.17 1.84 -7.26
CA GLN A 38 14.17 1.17 -8.12
C GLN A 38 13.72 2.04 -9.31
N ASP A 39 14.55 3.02 -9.71
CA ASP A 39 14.19 4.04 -10.71
C ASP A 39 13.78 3.46 -12.07
N ALA A 40 14.48 2.40 -12.53
CA ALA A 40 14.15 1.74 -13.80
C ALA A 40 12.74 1.13 -13.81
N MET A 41 12.30 0.60 -12.66
CA MET A 41 10.95 0.04 -12.51
C MET A 41 9.90 1.16 -12.51
N VAL A 42 10.14 2.24 -11.76
CA VAL A 42 9.26 3.41 -11.71
C VAL A 42 9.09 4.03 -13.10
N GLN A 43 10.18 4.21 -13.83
CA GLN A 43 10.16 4.71 -15.21
C GLN A 43 9.38 3.79 -16.14
N THR A 44 9.58 2.46 -16.04
CA THR A 44 8.86 1.49 -16.86
C THR A 44 7.37 1.51 -16.59
N LEU A 45 6.97 1.58 -15.32
CA LEU A 45 5.57 1.69 -14.91
C LEU A 45 4.95 3.02 -15.40
N GLY A 46 5.65 4.14 -15.24
CA GLY A 46 5.18 5.43 -15.73
C GLY A 46 5.02 5.49 -17.24
N ASN A 47 5.93 4.85 -17.97
CA ASN A 47 5.83 4.71 -19.42
C ASN A 47 4.66 3.80 -19.83
N ALA A 48 4.41 2.71 -19.10
CA ALA A 48 3.29 1.80 -19.32
C ALA A 48 1.94 2.50 -19.10
N ILE A 49 1.82 3.27 -18.02
CA ILE A 49 0.66 4.11 -17.71
C ILE A 49 0.42 5.14 -18.83
N ARG A 50 1.44 5.91 -19.22
CA ARG A 50 1.32 6.94 -20.27
C ARG A 50 0.89 6.35 -21.62
N ARG A 51 1.30 5.11 -21.91
CA ARG A 51 0.96 4.39 -23.15
C ARG A 51 -0.35 3.61 -23.05
N GLY A 52 -1.03 3.59 -21.90
CA GLY A 52 -2.21 2.75 -21.68
C GLY A 52 -1.95 1.24 -21.80
N ARG A 53 -0.69 0.80 -21.66
CA ARG A 53 -0.25 -0.59 -21.85
C ARG A 53 0.30 -1.16 -20.55
N LEU A 54 -0.62 -1.49 -19.64
CA LEU A 54 -0.27 -2.11 -18.36
C LEU A 54 -0.03 -3.63 -18.53
N ALA A 55 0.94 -4.16 -17.79
CA ALA A 55 1.16 -5.59 -17.73
C ALA A 55 0.05 -6.27 -16.90
N HIS A 56 -0.35 -7.47 -17.29
CA HIS A 56 -1.35 -8.26 -16.56
C HIS A 56 -0.85 -8.76 -15.20
N ALA A 57 0.47 -8.89 -15.04
CA ALA A 57 1.10 -9.37 -13.81
C ALA A 57 2.47 -8.71 -13.59
N PHE A 58 2.80 -8.48 -12.31
CA PHE A 58 4.09 -7.96 -11.87
C PHE A 58 4.77 -8.97 -10.94
N LEU A 59 5.98 -9.40 -11.32
CA LEU A 59 6.78 -10.31 -10.49
C LEU A 59 7.87 -9.51 -9.76
N MET A 60 7.91 -9.63 -8.43
CA MET A 60 8.95 -8.99 -7.60
C MET A 60 9.76 -10.08 -6.91
N THR A 61 11.07 -10.11 -7.16
CA THR A 61 12.01 -11.10 -6.63
C THR A 61 13.11 -10.45 -5.79
N GLY A 62 13.86 -11.26 -5.03
CA GLY A 62 15.01 -10.80 -4.23
C GLY A 62 14.93 -11.15 -2.74
N VAL A 63 15.95 -10.75 -1.97
CA VAL A 63 16.11 -11.08 -0.55
C VAL A 63 15.07 -10.40 0.35
N ARG A 64 14.92 -10.87 1.60
CA ARG A 64 13.99 -10.25 2.56
C ARG A 64 14.40 -8.80 2.87
N GLY A 65 13.42 -7.92 3.07
CA GLY A 65 13.68 -6.52 3.45
C GLY A 65 13.87 -5.52 2.30
N VAL A 66 14.06 -5.98 1.05
CA VAL A 66 14.27 -5.08 -0.13
C VAL A 66 13.02 -4.30 -0.58
N GLY A 67 11.92 -4.36 0.17
CA GLY A 67 10.73 -3.57 -0.16
C GLY A 67 9.80 -4.14 -1.24
N LYS A 68 9.88 -5.43 -1.60
CA LYS A 68 8.97 -6.08 -2.59
C LYS A 68 7.49 -5.83 -2.30
N THR A 69 7.04 -6.16 -1.10
CA THR A 69 5.62 -5.99 -0.72
C THR A 69 5.24 -4.52 -0.52
N SER A 70 6.20 -3.65 -0.22
CA SER A 70 5.98 -2.20 -0.17
C SER A 70 5.81 -1.62 -1.57
N THR A 71 6.65 -2.04 -2.52
CA THR A 71 6.59 -1.67 -3.93
C THR A 71 5.28 -2.14 -4.57
N ALA A 72 4.88 -3.40 -4.31
CA ALA A 72 3.59 -3.95 -4.74
C ALA A 72 2.41 -3.06 -4.34
N ARG A 73 2.47 -2.53 -3.11
CA ARG A 73 1.42 -1.67 -2.56
C ARG A 73 1.39 -0.31 -3.26
N LEU A 74 2.54 0.27 -3.56
CA LEU A 74 2.64 1.51 -4.33
C LEU A 74 2.09 1.33 -5.75
N ILE A 75 2.44 0.22 -6.42
CA ILE A 75 1.89 -0.14 -7.74
C ILE A 75 0.36 -0.23 -7.68
N ALA A 76 -0.18 -0.95 -6.68
CA ALA A 76 -1.62 -1.04 -6.51
C ALA A 76 -2.27 0.33 -6.24
N LYS A 77 -1.60 1.21 -5.49
CA LYS A 77 -2.09 2.58 -5.23
C LYS A 77 -2.08 3.42 -6.51
N ALA A 78 -1.02 3.34 -7.31
CA ALA A 78 -0.90 4.00 -8.61
C ALA A 78 -2.01 3.58 -9.59
N LEU A 79 -2.27 2.27 -9.67
CA LEU A 79 -3.26 1.72 -10.60
C LEU A 79 -4.71 2.01 -10.20
N ASN A 80 -4.99 2.05 -8.89
CA ASN A 80 -6.32 2.33 -8.35
C ASN A 80 -6.51 3.81 -7.95
N CYS A 81 -5.59 4.70 -8.30
CA CYS A 81 -5.73 6.10 -7.96
C CYS A 81 -6.89 6.71 -8.74
N VAL A 82 -7.88 7.25 -8.03
CA VAL A 82 -9.09 7.87 -8.61
C VAL A 82 -9.06 9.40 -8.59
N GLY A 83 -7.95 10.01 -8.16
CA GLY A 83 -7.83 11.46 -8.02
C GLY A 83 -8.84 12.06 -7.02
N PRO A 84 -8.74 13.36 -6.69
CA PRO A 84 -9.70 14.05 -5.82
C PRO A 84 -11.08 14.20 -6.48
N ASP A 85 -11.13 14.24 -7.81
CA ASP A 85 -12.36 14.44 -8.59
C ASP A 85 -13.08 13.14 -8.97
N GLY A 86 -12.58 11.97 -8.52
CA GLY A 86 -13.19 10.65 -8.78
C GLY A 86 -13.06 10.13 -10.22
N GLN A 87 -12.52 10.96 -11.13
CA GLN A 87 -12.31 10.67 -12.55
C GLN A 87 -10.83 10.43 -12.90
N GLY A 88 -9.97 10.25 -11.89
CA GLY A 88 -8.55 10.00 -12.06
C GLY A 88 -8.28 8.63 -12.71
N GLY A 89 -7.26 8.59 -13.56
CA GLY A 89 -6.72 7.36 -14.13
C GLY A 89 -5.44 6.91 -13.43
N PRO A 90 -4.86 5.76 -13.86
CA PRO A 90 -3.60 5.27 -13.30
C PRO A 90 -2.52 6.36 -13.33
N THR A 91 -1.84 6.61 -12.22
CA THR A 91 -0.80 7.64 -12.11
C THR A 91 0.39 7.15 -11.30
N ILE A 92 1.59 7.65 -11.62
CA ILE A 92 2.81 7.37 -10.83
C ILE A 92 2.93 8.23 -9.58
N ASP A 93 2.11 9.28 -9.46
CA ASP A 93 2.05 10.16 -8.30
C ASP A 93 0.65 10.04 -7.66
N PRO A 94 0.41 8.97 -6.87
CA PRO A 94 -0.90 8.68 -6.28
C PRO A 94 -1.12 9.28 -4.88
#